data_AF-A0A938SJ51-F1
#
_entry.id   AF-A0A938SJ51-F1
#
_cell.length_a   1.000
_cell.length_b   1.000
_cell.length_c   1.000
_cell.angle_alpha   90.00
_cell.angle_beta   90.00
_cell.angle_gamma   90.00
#
_symmetry.space_group_name_H-M   'P 1'
#
loop_
_entity.id
_entity.type
_entity.pdbx_description
1 polymer ?
#
loop_
_entity_poly.entity_id
_entity_poly.type
_entity_poly.pdbx_seq_one_letter_code
_entity_poly.pdbx_strand_id
1 'polypeptide(L)'
;ELVSLFKAAVKTRLGKDFPDDPMDQLWGAIGAVFGSWMNERAIAYRKIYSIPESWGTAVNVQAMVFGNMGNDSGTGVAFTRNPASGENKFYGEFLMNAQGEDVVAGIRTPLPIDKLADENKAMLDQLLDIRAKLDKHYREMQDIEFTIQQGRLWMLQTRSGKRTGFAAVRIAVDMVDEGLITEEEALKRIDPDQLNQLLRPIFDAAEKSKAIKGNRLLAKGLNAGPGAACGKVVFNAPDAEEWRARGEKVILVRIETSPEDIRGMNAAEGILTARGGMTSHAALVARQMGKVCVAGCGALDIDYVARKMEVAGRTIKQGDFLSIDGTTGEVIEGQISTKPSEVLQVLVDKTMKPEDSAVYQQYAKLMVWADKYRRLKIRTNADQPDQSDIAVAFGAEGIGLCRTEHMFFG
;
A
#
# COMPACT_ATOMS: atom_id res chain seq x y z
N GLU A 1 18.76 34.17 8.21
CA GLU A 1 19.95 33.34 8.45
C GLU A 1 19.90 32.01 7.69
N LEU A 2 18.86 31.16 7.89
CA LEU A 2 18.74 29.86 7.23
C LEU A 2 18.77 29.90 5.69
N VAL A 3 18.05 30.85 5.08
CA VAL A 3 17.99 31.01 3.60
C VAL A 3 19.39 31.22 3.01
N SER A 4 20.22 32.03 3.68
CA SER A 4 21.59 32.29 3.24
C SER A 4 22.45 31.02 3.27
N LEU A 5 22.27 30.17 4.29
CA LEU A 5 22.97 28.89 4.41
C LEU A 5 22.54 27.92 3.30
N PHE A 6 21.25 27.84 2.98
CA PHE A 6 20.77 26.99 1.88
C PHE A 6 21.26 27.47 0.52
N LYS A 7 21.23 28.78 0.24
CA LYS A 7 21.83 29.33 -1.00
C LYS A 7 23.32 29.04 -1.11
N ALA A 8 24.06 29.16 0.00
CA ALA A 8 25.49 28.81 0.03
C ALA A 8 25.73 27.31 -0.22
N ALA A 9 24.87 26.43 0.30
CA ALA A 9 24.95 25.00 0.05
C ALA A 9 24.72 24.66 -1.44
N VAL A 10 23.78 25.31 -2.10
CA VAL A 10 23.54 25.18 -3.55
C VAL A 10 24.80 25.58 -4.33
N LYS A 11 25.38 26.75 -4.02
CA LYS A 11 26.61 27.23 -4.65
C LYS A 11 27.78 26.28 -4.47
N THR A 12 27.94 25.75 -3.26
CA THR A 12 29.03 24.81 -2.93
C THR A 12 28.90 23.50 -3.70
N ARG A 13 27.68 22.96 -3.84
CA ARG A 13 27.45 21.67 -4.50
C ARG A 13 27.41 21.74 -6.02
N LEU A 14 26.81 22.79 -6.57
CA LEU A 14 26.54 22.90 -8.01
C LEU A 14 27.49 23.88 -8.72
N GLY A 15 28.31 24.62 -7.98
CA GLY A 15 29.19 25.66 -8.53
C GLY A 15 28.44 26.87 -9.10
N LYS A 16 27.13 26.98 -8.86
CA LYS A 16 26.24 28.03 -9.39
C LYS A 16 25.36 28.59 -8.28
N ASP A 17 25.10 29.89 -8.35
CA ASP A 17 24.18 30.55 -7.43
C ASP A 17 22.74 30.06 -7.62
N PHE A 18 21.94 30.09 -6.54
CA PHE A 18 20.52 29.79 -6.63
C PHE A 18 19.81 30.85 -7.49
N PRO A 19 18.96 30.47 -8.46
CA PRO A 19 18.30 31.43 -9.33
C PRO A 19 17.31 32.30 -8.55
N ASP A 20 17.49 33.62 -8.56
CA ASP A 20 16.58 34.56 -7.90
C ASP A 20 15.40 34.98 -8.78
N ASP A 21 15.49 34.81 -10.11
CA ASP A 21 14.39 35.05 -11.04
C ASP A 21 13.35 33.90 -10.94
N PRO A 22 12.08 34.19 -10.61
CA PRO A 22 11.01 33.19 -10.58
C PRO A 22 10.79 32.47 -11.92
N MET A 23 11.06 33.13 -13.06
CA MET A 23 10.91 32.52 -14.38
C MET A 23 12.01 31.49 -14.66
N ASP A 24 13.24 31.76 -14.22
CA ASP A 24 14.33 30.79 -14.30
C ASP A 24 14.05 29.57 -13.41
N GLN A 25 13.50 29.79 -12.21
CA GLN A 25 13.05 28.70 -11.34
C GLN A 25 11.96 27.86 -11.99
N LEU A 26 10.95 28.50 -12.59
CA LEU A 26 9.84 27.82 -13.25
C LEU A 26 10.31 26.96 -14.42
N TRP A 27 11.11 27.52 -15.33
CA TRP A 27 11.66 26.78 -16.47
C TRP A 27 12.62 25.68 -16.03
N GLY A 28 13.43 25.94 -14.99
CA GLY A 28 14.28 24.92 -14.37
C GLY A 28 13.47 23.75 -13.81
N ALA A 29 12.36 24.02 -13.12
CA ALA A 29 11.46 23.00 -12.59
C ALA A 29 10.77 22.20 -13.70
N ILE A 30 10.25 22.85 -14.75
CA ILE A 30 9.65 22.18 -15.92
C ILE A 30 10.67 21.23 -16.57
N GLY A 31 11.88 21.72 -16.82
CA GLY A 31 12.97 20.91 -17.40
C GLY A 31 13.35 19.72 -16.52
N ALA A 32 13.40 19.92 -15.20
CA ALA A 32 13.68 18.86 -14.23
C ALA A 32 12.57 17.78 -14.22
N VAL A 33 11.29 18.15 -14.32
CA VAL A 33 10.19 17.19 -14.40
C VAL A 33 10.28 16.34 -15.67
N PHE A 34 10.52 16.94 -16.84
CA PHE A 34 10.71 16.18 -18.07
C PHE A 34 11.95 15.28 -18.02
N GLY A 35 13.06 15.79 -17.50
CA GLY A 35 14.26 14.99 -17.25
C GLY A 35 13.95 13.79 -16.35
N SER A 36 13.11 13.99 -15.33
CA SER A 36 12.75 12.95 -14.35
C SER A 36 12.06 11.72 -14.95
N TRP A 37 11.42 11.87 -16.13
CA TRP A 37 10.76 10.77 -16.83
C TRP A 37 11.75 9.70 -17.30
N MET A 38 12.99 10.08 -17.61
CA MET A 38 14.01 9.16 -18.13
C MET A 38 14.97 8.64 -17.06
N ASN A 39 14.69 8.90 -15.79
CA ASN A 39 15.50 8.42 -14.69
C ASN A 39 15.41 6.89 -14.58
N GLU A 40 16.48 6.24 -14.12
CA GLU A 40 16.51 4.78 -13.96
C GLU A 40 15.35 4.23 -13.12
N ARG A 41 14.95 4.96 -12.07
CA ARG A 41 13.80 4.60 -11.23
C ARG A 41 12.47 4.62 -12.00
N ALA A 42 12.27 5.63 -12.86
CA ALA A 42 11.04 5.78 -13.64
C ALA A 42 10.99 4.70 -14.73
N ILE A 43 12.13 4.40 -15.36
CA ILE A 43 12.27 3.29 -16.30
C ILE A 43 11.94 1.94 -15.63
N ALA A 44 12.50 1.68 -14.44
CA ALA A 44 12.21 0.45 -13.69
C ALA A 44 10.73 0.34 -13.33
N TYR A 45 10.13 1.42 -12.80
CA TYR A 45 8.70 1.48 -12.49
C TYR A 45 7.84 1.20 -13.73
N ARG A 46 8.14 1.84 -14.87
CA ARG A 46 7.40 1.63 -16.12
C ARG A 46 7.49 0.18 -16.61
N LYS A 47 8.65 -0.46 -16.49
CA LYS A 47 8.81 -1.88 -16.84
C LYS A 47 7.97 -2.80 -15.95
N ILE A 48 7.92 -2.53 -14.65
CA ILE A 48 7.12 -3.32 -13.70
C ILE A 48 5.62 -3.20 -14.01
N TYR A 49 5.14 -1.99 -14.31
CA TYR A 49 3.71 -1.72 -14.53
C TYR A 49 3.30 -1.65 -16.01
N SER A 50 4.18 -2.07 -16.93
CA SER A 50 3.94 -2.05 -18.37
C SER A 50 3.46 -0.69 -18.92
N ILE A 51 4.01 0.41 -18.39
CA ILE A 51 3.67 1.77 -18.83
C ILE A 51 4.56 2.14 -20.03
N PRO A 52 3.99 2.53 -21.19
CA PRO A 52 4.77 2.91 -22.34
C PRO A 52 5.65 4.14 -22.08
N GLU A 53 6.91 4.07 -22.50
CA GLU A 53 7.85 5.19 -22.42
C GLU A 53 7.37 6.41 -23.23
N SER A 54 6.69 6.17 -24.35
CA SER A 54 6.21 7.18 -25.29
C SER A 54 5.13 8.11 -24.75
N TRP A 55 4.55 7.82 -23.57
CA TRP A 55 3.52 8.67 -22.97
C TRP A 55 4.08 9.99 -22.45
N GLY A 56 5.32 10.01 -21.94
CA GLY A 56 5.88 11.17 -21.28
C GLY A 56 5.23 11.50 -19.94
N THR A 57 5.47 12.72 -19.44
CA THR A 57 4.86 13.26 -18.22
C THR A 57 4.43 14.71 -18.46
N ALA A 58 3.35 15.14 -17.80
CA ALA A 58 2.87 16.52 -17.85
C ALA A 58 3.48 17.34 -16.69
N VAL A 59 3.44 18.67 -16.82
CA VAL A 59 3.82 19.58 -15.72
C VAL A 59 2.60 20.41 -15.34
N ASN A 60 2.19 20.32 -14.07
CA ASN A 60 1.09 21.10 -13.53
C ASN A 60 1.65 22.32 -12.80
N VAL A 61 1.30 23.52 -13.25
CA VAL A 61 1.66 24.78 -12.59
C VAL A 61 0.39 25.33 -11.93
N GLN A 62 0.42 25.47 -10.61
CA GLN A 62 -0.75 25.81 -9.81
C GLN A 62 -0.44 27.00 -8.90
N ALA A 63 -1.45 27.84 -8.65
CA ALA A 63 -1.36 28.87 -7.63
C ALA A 63 -1.22 28.25 -6.23
N MET A 64 -0.27 28.74 -5.44
CA MET A 64 0.02 28.21 -4.12
C MET A 64 -1.07 28.55 -3.10
N VAL A 65 -1.35 27.59 -2.23
CA VAL A 65 -2.07 27.77 -0.97
C VAL A 65 -1.24 27.18 0.16
N PHE A 66 -1.37 27.72 1.36
CA PHE A 66 -0.44 27.48 2.47
C PHE A 66 -1.17 26.94 3.71
N GLY A 67 -0.85 25.69 4.08
CA GLY A 67 -1.34 25.05 5.30
C GLY A 67 -0.55 25.42 6.57
N ASN A 68 0.50 26.24 6.45
CA ASN A 68 1.46 26.58 7.50
C ASN A 68 1.44 28.07 7.89
N MET A 69 0.29 28.75 7.73
CA MET A 69 0.14 30.17 8.10
C MET A 69 -0.39 30.39 9.52
N GLY A 70 -0.36 29.37 10.38
CA GLY A 70 -0.91 29.41 11.73
C GLY A 70 -1.80 28.22 12.05
N ASN A 71 -2.45 28.27 13.22
CA ASN A 71 -3.25 27.17 13.74
C ASN A 71 -4.63 27.03 13.08
N ASP A 72 -5.05 28.02 12.28
CA ASP A 72 -6.26 27.99 11.45
C ASP A 72 -5.99 27.46 10.02
N SER A 73 -4.77 26.99 9.78
CA SER A 73 -4.29 26.46 8.51
C SER A 73 -3.78 25.04 8.70
N GLY A 74 -3.90 24.20 7.69
CA GLY A 74 -3.45 22.81 7.74
C GLY A 74 -3.46 22.15 6.37
N THR A 75 -3.01 20.92 6.32
CA THR A 75 -3.00 20.11 5.08
C THR A 75 -3.33 18.67 5.40
N GLY A 76 -3.84 17.93 4.44
CA GLY A 76 -4.12 16.53 4.62
C GLY A 76 -4.31 15.77 3.33
N VAL A 77 -4.31 14.45 3.49
CA VAL A 77 -4.54 13.48 2.44
C VAL A 77 -5.59 12.50 2.95
N ALA A 78 -6.62 12.24 2.16
CA ALA A 78 -7.70 11.36 2.55
C ALA A 78 -8.19 10.49 1.38
N PHE A 79 -8.84 9.40 1.74
CA PHE A 79 -9.50 8.46 0.86
C PHE A 79 -10.99 8.47 1.20
N THR A 80 -11.83 8.43 0.17
CA THR A 80 -13.28 8.43 0.37
C THR A 80 -13.79 7.12 0.99
N ARG A 81 -13.00 6.04 0.90
CA ARG A 81 -13.19 4.77 1.61
C ARG A 81 -11.84 4.25 2.10
N ASN A 82 -11.82 3.33 3.06
CA ASN A 82 -10.58 2.77 3.56
C ASN A 82 -9.85 1.97 2.45
N PRO A 83 -8.64 2.36 2.05
CA PRO A 83 -7.93 1.74 0.93
C PRO A 83 -7.28 0.38 1.28
N ALA A 84 -7.26 0.01 2.56
CA ALA A 84 -6.73 -1.27 3.04
C ALA A 84 -7.84 -2.29 3.28
N SER A 85 -8.92 -1.90 3.96
CA SER A 85 -10.05 -2.80 4.31
C SER A 85 -11.24 -2.73 3.36
N GLY A 86 -11.35 -1.66 2.56
CA GLY A 86 -12.49 -1.36 1.69
C GLY A 86 -13.71 -0.79 2.41
N GLU A 87 -13.68 -0.63 3.73
CA GLU A 87 -14.79 -0.09 4.51
C GLU A 87 -15.19 1.31 4.03
N ASN A 88 -16.50 1.58 3.93
CA ASN A 88 -17.05 2.87 3.54
C ASN A 88 -16.92 3.96 4.64
N LYS A 89 -15.70 4.15 5.15
CA LYS A 89 -15.33 5.16 6.15
C LYS A 89 -14.38 6.18 5.52
N PHE A 90 -14.60 7.46 5.80
CA PHE A 90 -13.66 8.51 5.39
C PHE A 90 -12.34 8.30 6.13
N TYR A 91 -11.26 8.15 5.38
CA TYR A 91 -10.02 7.61 5.91
C TYR A 91 -8.84 8.46 5.47
N GLY A 92 -8.01 8.94 6.37
CA GLY A 92 -6.92 9.84 5.99
C GLY A 92 -6.20 10.41 7.18
N GLU A 93 -5.28 11.31 6.89
CA GLU A 93 -4.41 11.96 7.84
C GLU A 93 -4.29 13.45 7.54
N PHE A 94 -4.10 14.26 8.58
CA PHE A 94 -3.90 15.70 8.45
C PHE A 94 -2.90 16.24 9.48
N LEU A 95 -2.38 17.43 9.20
CA LEU A 95 -1.54 18.20 10.12
C LEU A 95 -1.97 19.67 10.09
N MET A 96 -2.16 20.25 11.28
CA MET A 96 -2.34 21.70 11.44
C MET A 96 -0.99 22.41 11.45
N ASN A 97 -0.98 23.62 10.89
CA ASN A 97 0.19 24.48 10.72
C ASN A 97 1.36 23.73 10.07
N ALA A 98 1.14 23.17 8.88
CA ALA A 98 2.06 22.28 8.17
C ALA A 98 1.87 22.38 6.64
N GLN A 99 2.85 21.91 5.87
CA GLN A 99 2.71 21.71 4.42
C GLN A 99 2.66 20.22 4.07
N GLY A 100 2.22 19.90 2.84
CA GLY A 100 2.02 18.51 2.40
C GLY A 100 3.27 17.64 2.56
N GLU A 101 4.46 18.24 2.41
CA GLU A 101 5.74 17.58 2.67
C GLU A 101 5.83 17.01 4.09
N ASP A 102 5.35 17.74 5.10
CA ASP A 102 5.39 17.29 6.50
C ASP A 102 4.52 16.04 6.73
N VAL A 103 3.40 15.93 6.00
CA VAL A 103 2.49 14.78 6.07
C VAL A 103 3.16 13.55 5.45
N VAL A 104 3.82 13.72 4.30
CA VAL A 104 4.44 12.60 3.57
C VAL A 104 5.75 12.16 4.22
N ALA A 105 6.58 13.11 4.66
CA ALA A 105 7.87 12.85 5.31
C ALA A 105 7.71 12.23 6.71
N GLY A 106 6.56 12.40 7.35
CA GLY A 106 6.29 11.79 8.67
C GLY A 106 7.23 12.27 9.77
N ILE A 107 7.82 13.47 9.62
CA ILE A 107 8.64 14.13 10.66
C ILE A 107 7.76 14.46 11.87
N ARG A 108 6.52 14.91 11.59
CA ARG A 108 5.46 15.06 12.58
C ARG A 108 4.48 13.92 12.38
N THR A 109 4.06 13.29 13.49
CA THR A 109 3.02 12.26 13.44
C THR A 109 1.70 12.87 12.99
N PRO A 110 1.16 12.49 11.82
CA PRO A 110 -0.12 12.99 11.35
C PRO A 110 -1.27 12.54 12.26
N LEU A 111 -2.31 13.36 12.35
CA LEU A 111 -3.54 13.00 13.06
C LEU A 111 -4.52 12.32 12.11
N PRO A 112 -5.28 11.31 12.56
CA PRO A 112 -6.34 10.72 11.75
C PRO A 112 -7.42 11.75 11.37
N ILE A 113 -7.97 11.64 10.16
CA ILE A 113 -8.90 12.65 9.60
C ILE A 113 -10.16 12.88 10.43
N ASP A 114 -10.62 11.89 11.21
CA ASP A 114 -11.76 12.05 12.11
C ASP A 114 -11.49 13.01 13.26
N LYS A 115 -10.21 13.18 13.64
CA LYS A 115 -9.76 14.18 14.61
C LYS A 115 -9.83 15.62 14.11
N LEU A 116 -10.06 15.84 12.81
CA LEU A 116 -10.32 17.17 12.29
C LEU A 116 -11.60 17.78 12.88
N ALA A 117 -12.54 16.96 13.37
CA ALA A 117 -13.73 17.45 14.06
C ALA A 117 -13.38 18.26 15.32
N ASP A 118 -12.34 17.83 16.04
CA ASP A 118 -11.89 18.43 17.29
C ASP A 118 -11.19 19.79 17.04
N GLU A 119 -10.50 19.91 15.91
CA GLU A 119 -9.75 21.11 15.51
C GLU A 119 -10.60 22.12 14.73
N ASN A 120 -11.39 21.64 13.75
CA ASN A 120 -12.19 22.46 12.86
C ASN A 120 -13.34 21.66 12.21
N LYS A 121 -14.41 21.45 12.97
CA LYS A 121 -15.60 20.71 12.52
C LYS A 121 -16.18 21.22 11.19
N ALA A 122 -16.20 22.53 10.96
CA ALA A 122 -16.74 23.10 9.73
C ALA A 122 -15.97 22.62 8.48
N MET A 123 -14.65 22.48 8.58
CA MET A 123 -13.83 21.96 7.48
C MET A 123 -14.05 20.45 7.26
N LEU A 124 -14.22 19.67 8.34
CA LEU A 124 -14.55 18.25 8.21
C LEU A 124 -15.91 18.04 7.52
N ASP A 125 -16.95 18.79 7.93
CA ASP A 125 -18.27 18.72 7.30
C ASP A 125 -18.18 19.05 5.80
N GLN A 126 -17.42 20.08 5.44
CA GLN A 126 -17.20 20.47 4.05
C GLN A 126 -16.43 19.41 3.23
N LEU A 127 -15.45 18.74 3.85
CA LEU A 127 -14.75 17.60 3.25
C LEU A 127 -15.67 16.39 3.03
N LEU A 128 -16.59 16.11 3.95
CA LEU A 128 -17.56 15.02 3.81
C LEU A 128 -18.56 15.30 2.68
N ASP A 129 -18.97 16.55 2.49
CA ASP A 129 -19.78 16.95 1.34
C ASP A 129 -19.03 16.78 0.01
N ILE A 130 -17.74 17.14 -0.02
CA ILE A 130 -16.89 16.96 -1.20
C ILE A 130 -16.66 15.47 -1.49
N ARG A 131 -16.41 14.65 -0.45
CA ARG A 131 -16.32 13.18 -0.54
C ARG A 131 -17.53 12.61 -1.27
N ALA A 132 -18.74 12.97 -0.84
CA ALA A 132 -19.97 12.48 -1.45
C ALA A 132 -20.12 12.91 -2.92
N LYS A 133 -19.75 14.15 -3.26
CA LYS A 133 -19.75 14.64 -4.64
C LYS A 133 -18.76 13.88 -5.52
N LEU A 134 -17.55 13.65 -5.03
CA LEU A 134 -16.49 12.95 -5.75
C LEU A 134 -16.84 11.48 -5.98
N ASP A 135 -17.31 10.77 -4.94
CA ASP A 135 -17.76 9.38 -5.06
C ASP A 135 -18.89 9.25 -6.07
N LYS A 136 -19.87 10.17 -6.07
CA LYS A 136 -20.97 10.14 -7.05
C LYS A 136 -20.53 10.52 -8.47
N HIS A 137 -19.63 11.49 -8.61
CA HIS A 137 -19.18 11.98 -9.91
C HIS A 137 -18.28 10.98 -10.63
N TYR A 138 -17.22 10.52 -9.96
CA TYR A 138 -16.28 9.54 -10.51
C TYR A 138 -16.83 8.11 -10.41
N ARG A 139 -17.88 7.91 -9.61
CA ARG A 139 -18.46 6.60 -9.30
C ARG A 139 -17.41 5.65 -8.77
N GLU A 140 -16.38 6.13 -8.08
CA GLU A 140 -15.15 5.40 -7.73
C GLU A 140 -14.52 5.99 -6.46
N MET A 141 -13.87 5.16 -5.64
CA MET A 141 -13.15 5.61 -4.44
C MET A 141 -12.02 6.56 -4.84
N GLN A 142 -12.01 7.75 -4.24
CA GLN A 142 -11.01 8.78 -4.53
C GLN A 142 -9.96 8.89 -3.43
N ASP A 143 -8.73 9.10 -3.85
CA ASP A 143 -7.60 9.61 -3.07
C ASP A 143 -7.52 11.13 -3.32
N ILE A 144 -7.64 11.91 -2.26
CA ILE A 144 -7.78 13.37 -2.28
C ILE A 144 -6.70 14.05 -1.44
N GLU A 145 -6.20 15.16 -1.96
CA GLU A 145 -5.28 16.04 -1.25
C GLU A 145 -5.93 17.41 -1.06
N PHE A 146 -5.81 17.96 0.13
CA PHE A 146 -6.44 19.24 0.48
C PHE A 146 -5.53 20.11 1.35
N THR A 147 -5.82 21.40 1.35
CA THR A 147 -5.20 22.40 2.23
C THR A 147 -6.27 23.33 2.78
N ILE A 148 -6.17 23.62 4.07
CA ILE A 148 -6.92 24.66 4.76
C ILE A 148 -5.96 25.83 4.89
N GLN A 149 -6.29 26.97 4.29
CA GLN A 149 -5.54 28.21 4.47
C GLN A 149 -6.46 29.21 5.14
N GLN A 150 -6.12 29.59 6.38
CA GLN A 150 -6.85 30.59 7.17
C GLN A 150 -8.37 30.34 7.19
N GLY A 151 -8.75 29.11 7.55
CA GLY A 151 -10.15 28.69 7.61
C GLY A 151 -10.85 28.47 6.26
N ARG A 152 -10.14 28.52 5.12
CA ARG A 152 -10.69 28.20 3.80
C ARG A 152 -10.12 26.89 3.25
N LEU A 153 -11.01 25.95 2.90
CA LEU A 153 -10.66 24.68 2.28
C LEU A 153 -10.37 24.83 0.78
N TRP A 154 -9.30 24.18 0.34
CA TRP A 154 -8.87 24.06 -1.05
C TRP A 154 -8.59 22.60 -1.38
N MET A 155 -9.21 22.10 -2.45
CA MET A 155 -8.89 20.78 -3.01
C MET A 155 -7.74 20.92 -4.00
N LEU A 156 -6.68 20.15 -3.80
CA LEU A 156 -5.46 20.23 -4.61
C LEU A 156 -5.41 19.13 -5.66
N GLN A 157 -5.76 17.91 -5.27
CA GLN A 157 -5.73 16.74 -6.13
C GLN A 157 -6.89 15.80 -5.81
N THR A 158 -7.41 15.12 -6.82
CA THR A 158 -8.23 13.93 -6.69
C THR A 158 -7.82 12.92 -7.75
N ARG A 159 -7.85 11.64 -7.42
CA ARG A 159 -7.62 10.54 -8.36
C ARG A 159 -8.27 9.27 -7.84
N SER A 160 -8.50 8.30 -8.72
CA SER A 160 -8.89 6.95 -8.28
C SER A 160 -7.87 6.40 -7.28
N GLY A 161 -8.32 6.08 -6.07
CA GLY A 161 -7.42 5.70 -5.00
C GLY A 161 -6.81 4.32 -5.22
N LYS A 162 -5.50 4.22 -5.03
CA LYS A 162 -4.80 2.92 -4.99
C LYS A 162 -5.20 2.19 -3.71
N ARG A 163 -5.46 0.89 -3.85
CA ARG A 163 -6.08 0.07 -2.80
C ARG A 163 -5.61 -1.38 -2.90
N THR A 164 -5.81 -2.12 -1.82
CA THR A 164 -5.51 -3.56 -1.76
C THR A 164 -6.54 -4.36 -2.56
N GLY A 165 -6.24 -5.61 -2.89
CA GLY A 165 -7.21 -6.48 -3.56
C GLY A 165 -8.46 -6.73 -2.71
N PHE A 166 -8.28 -6.90 -1.40
CA PHE A 166 -9.39 -6.97 -0.45
C PHE A 166 -10.28 -5.72 -0.53
N ALA A 167 -9.68 -4.54 -0.48
CA ALA A 167 -10.43 -3.28 -0.57
C ALA A 167 -11.09 -3.10 -1.95
N ALA A 168 -10.42 -3.50 -3.04
CA ALA A 168 -10.98 -3.41 -4.39
C ALA A 168 -12.26 -4.22 -4.53
N VAL A 169 -12.25 -5.49 -4.08
CA VAL A 169 -13.42 -6.36 -4.13
C VAL A 169 -14.55 -5.83 -3.25
N ARG A 170 -14.24 -5.46 -1.99
CA ARG A 170 -15.25 -4.90 -1.10
C ARG A 170 -15.87 -3.62 -1.65
N ILE A 171 -15.06 -2.66 -2.07
CA ILE A 171 -15.56 -1.38 -2.60
C ILE A 171 -16.43 -1.60 -3.83
N ALA A 172 -16.02 -2.49 -4.73
CA ALA A 172 -16.80 -2.79 -5.92
C ALA A 172 -18.15 -3.42 -5.56
N VAL A 173 -18.17 -4.37 -4.62
CA VAL A 173 -19.41 -5.00 -4.14
C VAL A 173 -20.32 -3.98 -3.45
N ASP A 174 -19.79 -3.21 -2.51
CA ASP A 174 -20.53 -2.18 -1.77
C ASP A 174 -21.12 -1.13 -2.73
N MET A 175 -20.37 -0.70 -3.75
CA MET A 175 -20.86 0.28 -4.74
C MET A 175 -21.96 -0.27 -5.66
N VAL A 176 -22.00 -1.58 -5.92
CA VAL A 176 -23.12 -2.22 -6.62
C VAL A 176 -24.35 -2.24 -5.72
N ASP A 177 -24.17 -2.61 -4.44
CA ASP A 177 -25.26 -2.69 -3.46
C ASP A 177 -25.85 -1.31 -3.14
N GLU A 178 -25.03 -0.26 -3.15
CA GLU A 178 -25.45 1.14 -3.05
C GLU A 178 -26.10 1.68 -4.34
N GLY A 179 -26.06 0.93 -5.45
CA GLY A 179 -26.58 1.34 -6.74
C GLY A 179 -25.74 2.42 -7.46
N LEU A 180 -24.49 2.64 -7.03
CA LEU A 180 -23.57 3.57 -7.69
C LEU A 180 -23.02 3.01 -9.00
N ILE A 181 -22.77 1.70 -9.08
CA ILE A 181 -22.20 1.04 -10.27
C ILE A 181 -22.95 -0.25 -10.62
N THR A 182 -22.79 -0.72 -11.86
CA THR A 182 -23.34 -2.01 -12.30
C THR A 182 -22.35 -3.16 -12.00
N GLU A 183 -22.84 -4.40 -12.02
CA GLU A 183 -22.00 -5.60 -11.88
C GLU A 183 -20.87 -5.65 -12.94
N GLU A 184 -21.16 -5.24 -14.19
CA GLU A 184 -20.15 -5.18 -15.26
C GLU A 184 -19.07 -4.12 -15.00
N GLU A 185 -19.47 -2.97 -14.46
CA GLU A 185 -18.53 -1.91 -14.09
C GLU A 185 -17.64 -2.35 -12.92
N ALA A 186 -18.21 -3.05 -11.93
CA ALA A 186 -17.45 -3.63 -10.83
C ALA A 186 -16.36 -4.60 -11.32
N LEU A 187 -16.72 -5.53 -12.22
CA LEU A 187 -15.78 -6.50 -12.79
C LEU A 187 -14.61 -5.83 -13.55
N LYS A 188 -14.86 -4.76 -14.30
CA LYS A 188 -13.82 -4.06 -15.09
C LYS A 188 -12.84 -3.26 -14.24
N ARG A 189 -13.18 -2.96 -12.99
CA ARG A 189 -12.38 -2.12 -12.10
C ARG A 189 -11.42 -2.89 -11.21
N ILE A 190 -11.67 -4.18 -11.06
CA ILE A 190 -10.80 -5.07 -10.30
C ILE A 190 -9.75 -5.60 -11.26
N ASP A 191 -8.50 -5.26 -10.99
CA ASP A 191 -7.37 -5.85 -11.70
C ASP A 191 -7.30 -7.34 -11.31
N PRO A 192 -7.29 -8.28 -12.29
CA PRO A 192 -7.22 -9.71 -12.00
C PRO A 192 -6.08 -10.09 -11.06
N ASP A 193 -4.93 -9.43 -11.16
CA ASP A 193 -3.77 -9.73 -10.31
C ASP A 193 -4.00 -9.37 -8.83
N GLN A 194 -4.95 -8.45 -8.56
CA GLN A 194 -5.34 -8.11 -7.20
C GLN A 194 -6.11 -9.25 -6.52
N LEU A 195 -6.77 -10.14 -7.27
CA LEU A 195 -7.45 -11.31 -6.69
C LEU A 195 -6.48 -12.27 -6.01
N ASN A 196 -5.24 -12.35 -6.50
CA ASN A 196 -4.20 -13.15 -5.86
C ASN A 196 -3.91 -12.71 -4.42
N GLN A 197 -4.18 -11.45 -4.06
CA GLN A 197 -4.01 -10.96 -2.69
C GLN A 197 -5.00 -11.61 -1.71
N LEU A 198 -6.22 -11.95 -2.16
CA LEU A 198 -7.23 -12.66 -1.37
C LEU A 198 -6.84 -14.12 -1.08
N LEU A 199 -5.90 -14.65 -1.86
CA LEU A 199 -5.38 -16.01 -1.74
C LEU A 199 -4.07 -16.07 -0.95
N ARG A 200 -3.54 -14.93 -0.51
CA ARG A 200 -2.27 -14.89 0.22
C ARG A 200 -2.40 -15.50 1.62
N PRO A 201 -1.35 -16.18 2.10
CA PRO A 201 -1.35 -16.73 3.45
C PRO A 201 -1.54 -15.67 4.54
N ILE A 202 -2.23 -16.04 5.60
CA ILE A 202 -2.39 -15.28 6.84
C ILE A 202 -1.59 -15.96 7.96
N PHE A 203 -1.32 -15.31 9.09
CA PHE A 203 -0.68 -16.03 10.20
C PHE A 203 -1.62 -17.04 10.84
N ASP A 204 -1.07 -18.16 11.32
CA ASP A 204 -1.81 -19.05 12.20
C ASP A 204 -2.17 -18.30 13.49
N ALA A 205 -3.46 -18.05 13.72
CA ALA A 205 -3.96 -17.35 14.89
C ALA A 205 -3.51 -17.99 16.22
N ALA A 206 -3.38 -19.33 16.27
CA ALA A 206 -2.94 -20.03 17.47
C ALA A 206 -1.44 -19.81 17.74
N GLU A 207 -0.59 -19.93 16.72
CA GLU A 207 0.85 -19.66 16.86
C GLU A 207 1.13 -18.19 17.12
N LYS A 208 0.42 -17.30 16.42
CA LYS A 208 0.49 -15.86 16.65
C LYS A 208 0.11 -15.52 18.08
N SER A 209 -1.01 -16.05 18.58
CA SER A 209 -1.42 -15.85 19.98
C SER A 209 -0.37 -16.40 20.96
N LYS A 210 0.23 -17.56 20.68
CA LYS A 210 1.32 -18.14 21.49
C LYS A 210 2.58 -17.27 21.47
N ALA A 211 2.96 -16.72 20.31
CA ALA A 211 4.10 -15.83 20.17
C ALA A 211 3.89 -14.50 20.92
N ILE A 212 2.69 -13.93 20.83
CA ILE A 212 2.32 -12.71 21.56
C ILE A 212 2.33 -12.99 23.07
N LYS A 213 1.70 -14.08 23.54
CA LYS A 213 1.73 -14.50 24.95
C LYS A 213 3.14 -14.83 25.44
N GLY A 214 4.01 -15.30 24.54
CA GLY A 214 5.43 -15.59 24.79
C GLY A 214 6.34 -14.36 24.74
N ASN A 215 5.78 -13.15 24.78
CA ASN A 215 6.53 -11.88 24.79
C ASN A 215 7.47 -11.71 23.57
N ARG A 216 7.04 -12.22 22.40
CA ARG A 216 7.72 -12.00 21.11
C ARG A 216 7.13 -10.84 20.31
N LEU A 217 6.03 -10.24 20.77
CA LEU A 217 5.50 -9.02 20.17
C LEU A 217 6.48 -7.89 20.47
N LEU A 218 7.16 -7.40 19.44
CA LEU A 218 8.20 -6.38 19.57
C LEU A 218 7.59 -4.98 19.56
N ALA A 219 6.69 -4.73 18.61
CA ALA A 219 6.06 -3.42 18.46
C ALA A 219 4.78 -3.52 17.63
N LYS A 220 4.08 -2.38 17.53
CA LYS A 220 2.93 -2.19 16.67
C LYS A 220 3.09 -0.90 15.88
N GLY A 221 2.93 -0.98 14.56
CA GLY A 221 2.88 0.16 13.65
C GLY A 221 1.51 0.28 12.97
N LEU A 222 1.48 1.00 11.86
CA LEU A 222 0.32 1.21 11.02
C LEU A 222 0.16 0.06 10.02
N ASN A 223 -1.06 -0.44 9.85
CA ASN A 223 -1.41 -1.55 8.97
C ASN A 223 -1.55 -1.10 7.52
N ALA A 224 -0.40 -0.89 6.87
CA ALA A 224 -0.31 -0.27 5.55
C ALA A 224 -0.63 -1.23 4.39
N GLY A 225 -0.13 -2.47 4.44
CA GLY A 225 -0.34 -3.48 3.41
C GLY A 225 -0.74 -4.82 4.01
N PRO A 226 -1.94 -5.36 3.75
CA PRO A 226 -2.50 -6.50 4.47
C PRO A 226 -1.76 -7.82 4.17
N GLY A 227 -1.90 -8.77 5.09
CA GLY A 227 -1.34 -10.12 4.98
C GLY A 227 -0.24 -10.42 5.99
N ALA A 228 0.30 -11.62 5.90
CA ALA A 228 1.37 -12.11 6.78
C ALA A 228 2.67 -12.30 6.00
N ALA A 229 3.75 -11.69 6.46
CA ALA A 229 5.08 -11.90 5.89
C ALA A 229 6.06 -12.36 6.96
N CYS A 230 6.80 -13.41 6.65
CA CYS A 230 7.89 -13.91 7.49
C CYS A 230 9.13 -14.13 6.63
N GLY A 231 10.28 -13.64 7.10
CA GLY A 231 11.54 -13.76 6.39
C GLY A 231 12.71 -13.24 7.21
N LYS A 232 13.90 -13.32 6.63
CA LYS A 232 15.12 -12.77 7.22
C LYS A 232 15.16 -11.25 7.05
N VAL A 233 15.60 -10.53 8.08
CA VAL A 233 15.71 -9.06 8.04
C VAL A 233 16.86 -8.62 7.14
N VAL A 234 16.60 -7.64 6.28
CA VAL A 234 17.59 -6.89 5.50
C VAL A 234 17.31 -5.39 5.62
N PHE A 235 18.36 -4.57 5.62
CA PHE A 235 18.25 -3.12 5.88
C PHE A 235 18.40 -2.24 4.63
N ASN A 236 18.74 -2.83 3.48
CA ASN A 236 18.94 -2.12 2.22
C ASN A 236 18.24 -2.85 1.06
N ALA A 237 17.77 -2.08 0.07
CA ALA A 237 17.09 -2.62 -1.09
C ALA A 237 17.93 -3.59 -1.94
N PRO A 238 19.22 -3.34 -2.22
CA PRO A 238 20.06 -4.29 -2.97
C PRO A 238 20.22 -5.65 -2.27
N ASP A 239 20.36 -5.64 -0.94
CA ASP A 239 20.44 -6.87 -0.15
C ASP A 239 19.16 -7.71 -0.31
N ALA A 240 17.98 -7.05 -0.38
CA ALA A 240 16.71 -7.75 -0.59
C ALA A 240 16.65 -8.44 -1.96
N GLU A 241 17.15 -7.81 -3.02
CA GLU A 241 17.24 -8.40 -4.36
C GLU A 241 18.21 -9.58 -4.40
N GLU A 242 19.42 -9.41 -3.85
CA GLU A 242 20.45 -10.45 -3.82
C GLU A 242 19.95 -11.68 -3.05
N TRP A 243 19.36 -11.48 -1.87
CA TRP A 243 18.92 -12.59 -1.02
C TRP A 243 17.73 -13.32 -1.63
N ARG A 244 16.83 -12.58 -2.30
CA ARG A 244 15.74 -13.18 -3.07
C ARG A 244 16.27 -14.02 -4.23
N ALA A 245 17.32 -13.58 -4.92
CA ALA A 245 17.97 -14.35 -5.99
C ALA A 245 18.59 -15.67 -5.48
N ARG A 246 18.95 -15.73 -4.19
CA ARG A 246 19.38 -16.98 -3.51
C ARG A 246 18.21 -17.87 -3.04
N GLY A 247 16.97 -17.49 -3.31
CA GLY A 247 15.77 -18.21 -2.88
C GLY A 247 15.34 -17.91 -1.43
N GLU A 248 15.93 -16.91 -0.78
CA GLU A 248 15.57 -16.55 0.59
C GLU A 248 14.33 -15.63 0.64
N LYS A 249 13.52 -15.80 1.68
CA LYS A 249 12.44 -14.88 2.02
C LYS A 249 12.98 -13.77 2.90
N VAL A 250 12.72 -12.51 2.56
CA VAL A 250 13.27 -11.36 3.27
C VAL A 250 12.22 -10.35 3.69
N ILE A 251 12.48 -9.68 4.82
CA ILE A 251 11.73 -8.51 5.30
C ILE A 251 12.64 -7.29 5.17
N LEU A 252 12.22 -6.31 4.36
CA LEU A 252 12.95 -5.07 4.17
C LEU A 252 12.61 -4.10 5.30
N VAL A 253 13.59 -3.78 6.15
CA VAL A 253 13.45 -2.87 7.29
C VAL A 253 14.15 -1.55 6.99
N ARG A 254 13.44 -0.43 7.09
CA ARG A 254 13.95 0.90 6.77
C ARG A 254 13.47 1.94 7.79
N ILE A 255 14.19 3.06 7.92
CA ILE A 255 13.66 4.22 8.65
C ILE A 255 12.45 4.78 7.88
N GLU A 256 12.65 5.03 6.59
CA GLU A 256 11.65 5.42 5.61
C GLU A 256 12.07 4.83 4.26
N THR A 257 11.13 4.66 3.33
CA THR A 257 11.47 4.24 1.96
C THR A 257 11.43 5.42 1.02
N SER A 258 12.25 5.36 -0.03
CA SER A 258 12.24 6.32 -1.13
C SER A 258 11.97 5.60 -2.45
N PRO A 259 11.71 6.34 -3.56
CA PRO A 259 11.57 5.75 -4.88
C PRO A 259 12.77 4.89 -5.35
N GLU A 260 13.94 5.04 -4.72
CA GLU A 260 15.14 4.23 -5.01
C GLU A 260 15.01 2.80 -4.47
N ASP A 261 14.20 2.60 -3.43
CA ASP A 261 14.04 1.30 -2.77
C ASP A 261 13.09 0.35 -3.54
N ILE A 262 12.49 0.79 -4.64
CA ILE A 262 11.37 0.09 -5.31
C ILE A 262 11.67 -1.36 -5.70
N ARG A 263 12.90 -1.65 -6.14
CA ARG A 263 13.29 -3.01 -6.54
C ARG A 263 13.39 -3.92 -5.33
N GLY A 264 14.00 -3.44 -4.24
CA GLY A 264 14.06 -4.17 -2.97
C GLY A 264 12.68 -4.36 -2.34
N MET A 265 11.80 -3.36 -2.42
CA MET A 265 10.40 -3.48 -1.97
C MET A 265 9.65 -4.57 -2.73
N ASN A 266 9.89 -4.69 -4.05
CA ASN A 266 9.30 -5.76 -4.85
C ASN A 266 9.90 -7.14 -4.54
N ALA A 267 11.20 -7.21 -4.24
CA ALA A 267 11.89 -8.46 -3.89
C ALA A 267 11.49 -9.02 -2.52
N ALA A 268 11.18 -8.15 -1.55
CA ALA A 268 10.85 -8.54 -0.18
C ALA A 268 9.47 -9.20 -0.04
N GLU A 269 9.31 -10.09 0.94
CA GLU A 269 7.99 -10.63 1.32
C GLU A 269 7.14 -9.59 2.06
N GLY A 270 7.81 -8.73 2.83
CA GLY A 270 7.17 -7.64 3.55
C GLY A 270 8.11 -6.47 3.83
N ILE A 271 7.53 -5.32 4.14
CA ILE A 271 8.22 -4.05 4.37
C ILE A 271 7.86 -3.55 5.77
N LEU A 272 8.86 -3.12 6.52
CA LEU A 272 8.70 -2.53 7.85
C LEU A 272 9.41 -1.18 7.89
N THR A 273 8.70 -0.11 8.27
CA THR A 273 9.32 1.21 8.45
C THR A 273 9.19 1.77 9.85
N ALA A 274 10.22 2.49 10.30
CA ALA A 274 10.20 3.19 11.59
C ALA A 274 9.34 4.47 11.55
N ARG A 275 9.37 5.18 10.43
CA ARG A 275 8.64 6.44 10.18
C ARG A 275 7.68 6.29 9.01
N GLY A 276 6.82 7.30 8.87
CA GLY A 276 5.83 7.43 7.81
C GLY A 276 4.42 7.06 8.25
N GLY A 277 3.44 7.85 7.79
CA GLY A 277 2.01 7.60 7.99
C GLY A 277 1.43 6.60 7.01
N MET A 278 0.10 6.48 7.00
CA MET A 278 -0.62 5.62 6.05
C MET A 278 -0.48 6.11 4.61
N THR A 279 -0.12 7.37 4.40
CA THR A 279 0.12 7.99 3.09
C THR A 279 1.61 8.08 2.75
N SER A 280 2.48 7.51 3.57
CA SER A 280 3.91 7.43 3.28
C SER A 280 4.21 6.64 2.00
N HIS A 281 5.41 6.88 1.44
CA HIS A 281 5.88 6.16 0.26
C HIS A 281 5.80 4.63 0.44
N ALA A 282 6.24 4.12 1.59
CA ALA A 282 6.18 2.70 1.92
C ALA A 282 4.76 2.15 1.85
N ALA A 283 3.80 2.86 2.44
CA ALA A 283 2.42 2.44 2.53
C ALA A 283 1.70 2.48 1.18
N LEU A 284 1.94 3.52 0.37
CA LEU A 284 1.33 3.65 -0.96
C LEU A 284 1.85 2.57 -1.93
N VAL A 285 3.17 2.41 -2.00
CA VAL A 285 3.80 1.47 -2.94
C VAL A 285 3.51 0.03 -2.54
N ALA A 286 3.57 -0.31 -1.24
CA ALA A 286 3.25 -1.66 -0.79
C ALA A 286 1.81 -2.06 -1.11
N ARG A 287 0.83 -1.17 -0.92
CA ARG A 287 -0.57 -1.41 -1.30
C ARG A 287 -0.71 -1.70 -2.78
N GLN A 288 -0.05 -0.89 -3.61
CA GLN A 288 -0.08 -1.05 -5.06
C GLN A 288 0.58 -2.37 -5.52
N MET A 289 1.69 -2.77 -4.89
CA MET A 289 2.39 -4.03 -5.17
C MET A 289 1.70 -5.25 -4.53
N GLY A 290 0.73 -5.04 -3.64
CA GLY A 290 0.15 -6.09 -2.82
C GLY A 290 1.15 -6.71 -1.84
N LYS A 291 2.15 -5.96 -1.37
CA LYS A 291 3.14 -6.44 -0.39
C LYS A 291 2.63 -6.18 1.03
N VAL A 292 3.00 -7.09 1.93
CA VAL A 292 2.72 -6.91 3.36
C VAL A 292 3.53 -5.74 3.87
N CYS A 293 2.91 -4.80 4.56
CA CYS A 293 3.60 -3.59 5.03
C CYS A 293 3.09 -3.13 6.38
N VAL A 294 4.03 -2.90 7.29
CA VAL A 294 3.81 -2.21 8.56
C VAL A 294 4.61 -0.92 8.52
N ALA A 295 3.93 0.22 8.50
CA ALA A 295 4.56 1.53 8.39
C ALA A 295 4.57 2.27 9.75
N GLY A 296 5.45 3.26 9.92
CA GLY A 296 5.39 4.17 11.07
C GLY A 296 5.57 3.50 12.44
N CYS A 297 6.37 2.44 12.51
CA CYS A 297 6.67 1.76 13.76
C CYS A 297 7.74 2.55 14.55
N GLY A 298 7.35 3.64 15.20
CA GLY A 298 8.26 4.57 15.88
C GLY A 298 9.05 3.98 17.05
N ALA A 299 8.78 2.73 17.45
CA ALA A 299 9.54 1.99 18.46
C ALA A 299 10.83 1.36 17.91
N LEU A 300 11.05 1.41 16.59
CA LEU A 300 12.24 0.88 15.94
C LEU A 300 13.38 1.91 15.96
N ASP A 301 14.52 1.53 16.53
CA ASP A 301 15.77 2.25 16.38
C ASP A 301 16.69 1.47 15.42
N ILE A 302 17.01 2.04 14.26
CA ILE A 302 17.68 1.33 13.16
C ILE A 302 19.07 1.90 12.97
N ASP A 303 20.08 1.04 13.08
CA ASP A 303 21.47 1.35 12.79
C ASP A 303 21.89 0.65 11.49
N TYR A 304 22.00 1.43 10.42
CA TYR A 304 22.41 0.94 9.10
C TYR A 304 23.89 0.53 9.04
N VAL A 305 24.75 1.13 9.88
CA VAL A 305 26.20 0.82 9.89
C VAL A 305 26.42 -0.52 10.58
N ALA A 306 25.79 -0.72 11.73
CA ALA A 306 25.85 -1.99 12.46
C ALA A 306 24.90 -3.07 11.88
N ARG A 307 24.05 -2.70 10.91
CA ARG A 307 23.03 -3.57 10.29
C ARG A 307 22.18 -4.31 11.33
N LYS A 308 21.63 -3.54 12.27
CA LYS A 308 20.76 -4.01 13.35
C LYS A 308 19.62 -3.04 13.59
N MET A 309 18.55 -3.53 14.19
CA MET A 309 17.52 -2.71 14.82
C MET A 309 17.35 -3.08 16.29
N GLU A 310 17.05 -2.08 17.11
CA GLU A 310 16.66 -2.23 18.50
C GLU A 310 15.18 -1.91 18.65
N VAL A 311 14.44 -2.79 19.32
CA VAL A 311 13.00 -2.65 19.54
C VAL A 311 12.60 -3.39 20.81
N ALA A 312 11.87 -2.74 21.70
CA ALA A 312 11.45 -3.29 23.00
C ALA A 312 12.59 -3.96 23.81
N GLY A 313 13.79 -3.37 23.76
CA GLY A 313 14.98 -3.89 24.46
C GLY A 313 15.60 -5.15 23.83
N ARG A 314 15.16 -5.56 22.63
CA ARG A 314 15.77 -6.64 21.85
C ARG A 314 16.54 -6.09 20.66
N THR A 315 17.61 -6.79 20.29
CA THR A 315 18.41 -6.48 19.09
C THR A 315 18.14 -7.53 18.01
N ILE A 316 17.67 -7.08 16.85
CA ILE A 316 17.47 -7.92 15.65
C ILE A 316 18.53 -7.54 14.63
N LYS A 317 19.31 -8.52 14.17
CA LYS A 317 20.40 -8.33 13.22
C LYS A 317 19.97 -8.74 11.80
N GLN A 318 20.76 -8.29 10.81
CA GLN A 318 20.57 -8.75 9.44
C GLN A 318 20.71 -10.28 9.39
N GLY A 319 19.75 -10.94 8.76
CA GLY A 319 19.69 -12.42 8.71
C GLY A 319 18.76 -13.06 9.73
N ASP A 320 18.39 -12.35 10.80
CA ASP A 320 17.46 -12.88 11.80
C ASP A 320 16.04 -12.93 11.25
N PHE A 321 15.26 -13.91 11.70
CA PHE A 321 13.87 -14.05 11.28
C PHE A 321 12.97 -13.02 11.98
N LEU A 322 12.09 -12.42 11.19
CA LEU A 322 11.06 -11.50 11.64
C LEU A 322 9.75 -11.83 10.94
N SER A 323 8.65 -11.70 11.68
CA SER A 323 7.29 -11.84 11.19
C SER A 323 6.55 -10.52 11.34
N ILE A 324 5.94 -10.03 10.26
CA ILE A 324 5.11 -8.81 10.30
C ILE A 324 3.70 -9.13 9.82
N ASP A 325 2.72 -8.66 10.59
CA ASP A 325 1.30 -8.74 10.24
C ASP A 325 0.85 -7.38 9.77
N GLY A 326 0.71 -7.24 8.45
CA GLY A 326 0.30 -5.99 7.84
C GLY A 326 -1.20 -5.71 7.92
N THR A 327 -2.00 -6.66 8.43
CA THR A 327 -3.42 -6.47 8.72
C THR A 327 -3.61 -5.84 10.10
N THR A 328 -2.88 -6.30 11.11
CA THR A 328 -2.96 -5.78 12.49
C THR A 328 -1.91 -4.71 12.82
N GLY A 329 -0.87 -4.59 12.00
CA GLY A 329 0.27 -3.70 12.24
C GLY A 329 1.30 -4.28 13.22
N GLU A 330 1.25 -5.57 13.56
CA GLU A 330 2.08 -6.17 14.59
C GLU A 330 3.43 -6.65 14.04
N VAL A 331 4.50 -6.38 14.79
CA VAL A 331 5.86 -6.81 14.51
C VAL A 331 6.26 -7.85 15.54
N ILE A 332 6.58 -9.06 15.09
CA ILE A 332 6.77 -10.21 15.97
C ILE A 332 8.13 -10.85 15.67
N GLU A 333 8.92 -11.04 16.71
CA GLU A 333 10.23 -11.68 16.64
C GLU A 333 10.11 -13.13 16.15
N GLY A 334 11.07 -13.56 15.33
CA GLY A 334 11.19 -14.94 14.86
C GLY A 334 10.18 -15.31 13.78
N GLN A 335 10.10 -16.61 13.52
CA GLN A 335 9.19 -17.17 12.53
C GLN A 335 7.82 -17.48 13.14
N ILE A 336 6.77 -17.19 12.38
CA ILE A 336 5.40 -17.64 12.64
C ILE A 336 4.93 -18.37 11.39
N SER A 337 4.30 -19.53 11.58
CA SER A 337 3.75 -20.28 10.46
C SER A 337 2.54 -19.56 9.88
N THR A 338 2.42 -19.60 8.56
CA THR A 338 1.28 -19.04 7.85
C THR A 338 0.26 -20.14 7.57
N LYS A 339 -1.02 -19.82 7.71
CA LYS A 339 -2.16 -20.61 7.22
C LYS A 339 -2.64 -20.09 5.86
N PRO A 340 -3.33 -20.94 5.08
CA PRO A 340 -4.03 -20.51 3.87
C PRO A 340 -5.00 -19.36 4.15
N SER A 341 -5.30 -18.54 3.13
CA SER A 341 -6.22 -17.41 3.28
C SER A 341 -7.62 -17.83 3.70
N GLU A 342 -8.45 -16.90 4.18
CA GLU A 342 -9.86 -17.22 4.52
C GLU A 342 -10.63 -17.85 3.35
N VAL A 343 -10.38 -17.39 2.12
CA VAL A 343 -10.98 -17.96 0.90
C VAL A 343 -10.57 -19.43 0.73
N LEU A 344 -9.29 -19.75 0.93
CA LEU A 344 -8.80 -21.13 0.86
C LEU A 344 -9.32 -22.00 2.01
N GLN A 345 -9.44 -21.44 3.22
CA GLN A 345 -10.00 -22.15 4.38
C GLN A 345 -11.46 -22.51 4.19
N VAL A 346 -12.22 -21.70 3.44
CA VAL A 346 -13.62 -22.00 3.09
C VAL A 346 -13.72 -22.98 1.91
N LEU A 347 -13.00 -22.73 0.80
CA LEU A 347 -13.15 -23.50 -0.43
C LEU A 347 -12.44 -24.86 -0.40
N VAL A 348 -11.22 -24.91 0.14
CA VAL A 348 -10.32 -26.06 0.04
C VAL A 348 -10.27 -26.80 1.36
N ASP A 349 -9.81 -26.13 2.42
CA ASP A 349 -9.54 -26.81 3.70
C ASP A 349 -10.83 -27.14 4.47
N LYS A 350 -11.94 -26.44 4.14
CA LYS A 350 -13.25 -26.56 4.80
C LYS A 350 -13.18 -26.39 6.32
N THR A 351 -12.21 -25.61 6.80
CA THR A 351 -11.99 -25.32 8.24
C THR A 351 -12.77 -24.10 8.72
N MET A 352 -13.30 -23.29 7.80
CA MET A 352 -14.11 -22.11 8.08
C MET A 352 -15.41 -22.19 7.28
N LYS A 353 -16.52 -21.76 7.89
CA LYS A 353 -17.81 -21.74 7.17
C LYS A 353 -17.92 -20.48 6.30
N PRO A 354 -18.59 -20.56 5.13
CA PRO A 354 -18.82 -19.41 4.27
C PRO A 354 -19.42 -18.19 4.97
N GLU A 355 -20.32 -18.41 5.94
CA GLU A 355 -21.04 -17.35 6.64
C GLU A 355 -20.13 -16.58 7.62
N ASP A 356 -19.03 -17.21 8.05
CA ASP A 356 -18.10 -16.66 9.04
C ASP A 356 -17.00 -15.78 8.41
N SER A 357 -16.88 -15.76 7.07
CA SER A 357 -15.91 -14.93 6.34
C SER A 357 -16.59 -13.92 5.41
N ALA A 358 -16.58 -12.65 5.81
CA ALA A 358 -17.05 -11.55 4.97
C ALA A 358 -16.21 -11.43 3.67
N VAL A 359 -14.91 -11.73 3.77
CA VAL A 359 -13.98 -11.76 2.64
C VAL A 359 -14.43 -12.79 1.60
N TYR A 360 -14.75 -14.01 2.06
CA TYR A 360 -15.25 -15.06 1.17
C TYR A 360 -16.57 -14.67 0.53
N GLN A 361 -17.51 -14.10 1.28
CA GLN A 361 -18.82 -13.68 0.74
C GLN A 361 -18.68 -12.65 -0.38
N GLN A 362 -17.80 -11.66 -0.21
CA GLN A 362 -17.51 -10.66 -1.23
C GLN A 362 -16.83 -11.28 -2.45
N TYR A 363 -15.86 -12.17 -2.24
CA TYR A 363 -15.22 -12.94 -3.31
C TYR A 363 -16.24 -13.79 -4.09
N ALA A 364 -17.08 -14.56 -3.39
CA ALA A 364 -18.07 -15.43 -4.00
C ALA A 364 -19.09 -14.63 -4.84
N LYS A 365 -19.56 -13.49 -4.33
CA LYS A 365 -20.47 -12.60 -5.05
C LYS A 365 -19.83 -12.07 -6.34
N LEU A 366 -18.57 -11.65 -6.28
CA LEU A 366 -17.80 -11.25 -7.45
C LEU A 366 -17.64 -12.40 -8.47
N MET A 367 -17.36 -13.62 -8.00
CA MET A 367 -17.21 -14.78 -8.89
C MET A 367 -18.53 -15.14 -9.58
N VAL A 368 -19.67 -15.03 -8.90
CA VAL A 368 -20.99 -15.20 -9.52
C VAL A 368 -21.20 -14.18 -10.65
N TRP A 369 -20.80 -12.92 -10.45
CA TRP A 369 -20.84 -11.93 -11.52
C TRP A 369 -19.91 -12.30 -12.67
N ALA A 370 -18.67 -12.68 -12.37
CA ALA A 370 -17.70 -13.08 -13.38
C ALA A 370 -18.22 -14.26 -14.24
N ASP A 371 -18.80 -15.27 -13.60
CA ASP A 371 -19.40 -16.43 -14.25
C ASP A 371 -20.62 -16.07 -15.11
N LYS A 372 -21.43 -15.12 -14.66
CA LYS A 372 -22.59 -14.62 -15.41
C LYS A 372 -22.19 -13.93 -16.72
N TYR A 373 -21.11 -13.15 -16.71
CA TYR A 373 -20.70 -12.34 -17.86
C TYR A 373 -19.63 -12.99 -18.75
N ARG A 374 -18.92 -14.02 -18.27
CA ARG A 374 -17.90 -14.69 -19.08
C ARG A 374 -18.54 -15.48 -20.23
N ARG A 375 -17.87 -15.46 -21.38
CA ARG A 375 -18.20 -16.33 -22.52
C ARG A 375 -17.34 -17.60 -22.53
N LEU A 376 -16.09 -17.49 -22.08
CA LEU A 376 -15.16 -18.62 -22.08
C LEU A 376 -15.48 -19.56 -20.92
N LYS A 377 -15.42 -20.85 -21.20
CA LYS A 377 -15.35 -21.87 -20.15
C LYS A 377 -13.97 -21.91 -19.55
N ILE A 378 -13.88 -22.09 -18.24
CA ILE A 378 -12.61 -22.14 -17.51
C ILE A 378 -12.36 -23.57 -17.10
N ARG A 379 -11.28 -24.16 -17.64
CA ARG A 379 -10.79 -25.49 -17.26
C ARG A 379 -9.41 -25.33 -16.63
N THR A 380 -9.02 -26.30 -15.80
CA THR A 380 -7.69 -26.28 -15.16
C THR A 380 -6.72 -27.25 -15.83
N ASN A 381 -5.43 -27.07 -15.58
CA ASN A 381 -4.42 -28.09 -15.83
C ASN A 381 -4.16 -28.78 -14.49
N ALA A 382 -4.50 -30.06 -14.38
CA ALA A 382 -4.29 -30.83 -13.15
C ALA A 382 -3.95 -32.27 -13.51
N ASP A 383 -2.93 -32.80 -12.84
CA ASP A 383 -2.38 -34.12 -13.13
C ASP A 383 -2.67 -35.11 -11.98
N GLN A 384 -3.08 -34.60 -10.81
CA GLN A 384 -3.40 -35.38 -9.62
C GLN A 384 -4.85 -35.14 -9.15
N PRO A 385 -5.49 -36.11 -8.46
CA PRO A 385 -6.87 -35.97 -7.98
C PRO A 385 -7.08 -34.79 -7.03
N ASP A 386 -6.16 -34.55 -6.10
CA ASP A 386 -6.20 -33.45 -5.13
C ASP A 386 -6.16 -32.06 -5.82
N GLN A 387 -5.31 -31.91 -6.83
CA GLN A 387 -5.24 -30.71 -7.66
C GLN A 387 -6.55 -30.46 -8.41
N SER A 388 -7.19 -31.53 -8.87
CA SER A 388 -8.49 -31.47 -9.56
C SER A 388 -9.60 -31.01 -8.61
N ASP A 389 -9.64 -31.55 -7.39
CA ASP A 389 -10.62 -31.17 -6.36
C ASP A 389 -10.47 -29.69 -5.98
N ILE A 390 -9.24 -29.22 -5.78
CA ILE A 390 -8.95 -27.79 -5.50
C ILE A 390 -9.46 -26.92 -6.65
N ALA A 391 -9.12 -27.27 -7.89
CA ALA A 391 -9.52 -26.45 -9.03
C ALA A 391 -11.04 -26.38 -9.21
N VAL A 392 -11.75 -27.49 -9.00
CA VAL A 392 -13.22 -27.52 -9.02
C VAL A 392 -13.81 -26.65 -7.90
N ALA A 393 -13.21 -26.65 -6.70
CA ALA A 393 -13.63 -25.76 -5.62
C ALA A 393 -13.50 -24.27 -5.98
N PHE A 394 -12.54 -23.91 -6.84
CA PHE A 394 -12.39 -22.57 -7.39
C PHE A 394 -13.31 -22.26 -8.59
N GLY A 395 -14.13 -23.22 -9.05
CA GLY A 395 -15.07 -23.05 -10.15
C GLY A 395 -14.58 -23.59 -11.50
N ALA A 396 -13.51 -24.39 -11.55
CA ALA A 396 -13.09 -25.02 -12.80
C ALA A 396 -14.16 -26.00 -13.32
N GLU A 397 -14.51 -25.86 -14.60
CA GLU A 397 -15.56 -26.64 -15.28
C GLU A 397 -15.02 -27.92 -15.94
N GLY A 398 -13.83 -28.37 -15.51
CA GLY A 398 -13.18 -29.59 -15.97
C GLY A 398 -11.66 -29.46 -16.13
N ILE A 399 -11.02 -30.55 -16.54
CA ILE A 399 -9.56 -30.62 -16.75
C ILE A 399 -9.24 -30.42 -18.22
N GLY A 400 -8.59 -29.31 -18.58
CA GLY A 400 -8.20 -28.96 -19.95
C GLY A 400 -6.95 -29.66 -20.43
N LEU A 401 -6.06 -30.00 -19.48
CA LEU A 401 -4.81 -30.72 -19.72
C LEU A 401 -4.48 -31.56 -18.48
N CYS A 402 -4.24 -32.85 -18.70
CA CYS A 402 -3.65 -33.77 -17.72
C CYS A 402 -2.41 -34.37 -18.37
N ARG A 403 -1.23 -34.07 -17.81
CA ARG A 403 0.07 -34.50 -18.31
C ARG A 403 0.40 -35.87 -17.72
N THR A 404 0.30 -36.89 -18.56
CA THR A 404 0.58 -38.26 -18.13
C THR A 404 2.05 -38.46 -17.81
N GLU A 405 2.95 -37.65 -18.38
CA GLU A 405 4.39 -37.71 -18.12
C GLU A 405 4.72 -37.57 -16.62
N HIS A 406 3.99 -36.72 -15.90
CA HIS A 406 4.17 -36.51 -14.46
C HIS A 406 3.79 -37.73 -13.62
N MET A 407 3.02 -38.68 -14.18
CA MET A 407 2.64 -39.92 -13.50
C MET A 407 3.73 -40.99 -13.58
N PHE A 408 4.78 -40.78 -14.38
CA PHE A 408 5.88 -41.73 -14.57
C PHE A 408 7.23 -41.25 -14.02
N PHE A 409 7.32 -40.02 -13.50
CA PHE A 409 8.54 -39.43 -12.92
C PHE A 409 8.56 -39.39 -11.38
N GLY A 410 7.66 -40.13 -10.71
CA GLY A 410 7.53 -40.19 -9.25
C GLY A 410 8.50 -41.17 -8.59
#